data_AF-A0A4Q6G4K1-F1
#
_entry.id   AF-A0A4Q6G4K1-F1
#
_cell.length_a   1.000
_cell.length_b   1.000
_cell.length_c   1.000
_cell.angle_alpha   90.00
_cell.angle_beta   90.00
_cell.angle_gamma   90.00
#
_symmetry.space_group_name_H-M   'P 1'
#
loop_
_entity.id
_entity.type
_entity.pdbx_description
1 polymer ?
#
loop_
_entity_poly.entity_id
_entity_poly.type
_entity_poly.pdbx_seq_one_letter_code
_entity_poly.pdbx_strand_id
1 'polypeptide(L)'
;MEIRREPVFETESRRGAPTLAEFAKNSQISEDKVWELIEDGQVSARFVNDSILIMQDQPQFDRMLPVEGPKTEPEFSIDSRPLPDISASAPSEEIEHPHDFTEDNHDILAFAQDALSRNAELSKELLATKDELLRLKDERISFLSELLTQKDKEIRSLNRSLEEFATLKKFELR
;
A
#
# COMPACT_ATOMS: atom_id res chain seq x y z
N MET A 1 45.09 -18.64 -17.33
CA MET A 1 44.81 -17.94 -16.07
C MET A 1 43.40 -17.39 -16.16
N GLU A 2 42.47 -18.00 -15.42
CA GLU A 2 41.10 -17.52 -15.29
C GLU A 2 41.09 -16.25 -14.43
N ILE A 3 40.57 -15.15 -14.97
CA ILE A 3 40.23 -13.97 -14.20
C ILE A 3 38.75 -14.10 -13.87
N ARG A 4 38.47 -14.40 -12.61
CA ARG A 4 37.13 -14.52 -12.05
C ARG A 4 36.43 -13.16 -12.06
N ARG A 5 35.13 -13.22 -12.36
CA ARG A 5 34.18 -12.11 -12.28
C ARG A 5 33.98 -11.69 -10.82
N GLU A 6 34.06 -10.39 -10.57
CA GLU A 6 33.42 -9.74 -9.42
C GLU A 6 32.27 -8.90 -9.98
N PRO A 7 30.98 -9.22 -9.72
CA PRO A 7 29.93 -8.24 -9.84
C PRO A 7 29.94 -7.36 -8.58
N VAL A 8 30.31 -6.10 -8.77
CA VAL A 8 30.09 -5.01 -7.81
C VAL A 8 28.58 -4.84 -7.67
N PHE A 9 27.97 -5.48 -6.68
CA PHE A 9 26.64 -5.12 -6.22
C PHE A 9 26.80 -4.03 -5.15
N GLU A 10 26.92 -2.79 -5.60
CA GLU A 10 26.64 -1.64 -4.76
C GLU A 10 25.19 -1.76 -4.30
N THR A 11 25.03 -2.22 -3.07
CA THR A 11 23.75 -2.24 -2.38
C THR A 11 23.30 -0.79 -2.22
N GLU A 12 22.16 -0.44 -2.82
CA GLU A 12 21.40 0.75 -2.48
C GLU A 12 20.82 0.64 -1.05
N SER A 13 21.70 0.46 -0.07
CA SER A 13 21.44 0.64 1.35
C SER A 13 21.50 2.14 1.67
N ARG A 14 20.64 2.91 0.99
CA ARG A 14 20.47 4.36 1.21
C ARG A 14 18.98 4.69 1.35
N ARG A 15 18.33 4.01 2.30
CA ARG A 15 17.21 4.55 3.10
C ARG A 15 16.87 3.62 4.27
N GLY A 16 17.71 3.69 5.31
CA GLY A 16 17.35 3.63 6.75
C GLY A 16 16.59 2.45 7.38
N ALA A 17 16.06 1.48 6.65
CA ALA A 17 15.26 0.40 7.22
C ALA A 17 16.12 -0.87 7.46
N PRO A 18 16.21 -1.39 8.70
CA PRO A 18 16.92 -2.65 8.96
C PRO A 18 16.21 -3.82 8.28
N THR A 19 16.98 -4.80 7.81
CA THR A 19 16.44 -6.08 7.34
C THR A 19 15.86 -6.90 8.49
N LEU A 20 15.05 -7.93 8.20
CA LEU A 20 14.48 -8.85 9.19
C LEU A 20 15.56 -9.46 10.11
N ALA A 21 16.65 -9.95 9.52
CA ALA A 21 17.77 -10.54 10.25
C ALA A 21 18.50 -9.50 11.12
N GLU A 22 18.67 -8.27 10.61
CA GLU A 22 19.28 -7.18 11.38
C GLU A 22 18.37 -6.72 12.53
N PHE A 23 17.06 -6.67 12.32
CA PHE A 23 16.09 -6.33 13.36
C PHE A 23 16.01 -7.40 14.45
N ALA A 24 16.00 -8.68 14.07
CA ALA A 24 16.05 -9.81 14.99
C ALA A 24 17.31 -9.75 15.87
N LYS A 25 18.47 -9.50 15.26
CA LYS A 25 19.74 -9.37 15.96
C LYS A 25 19.79 -8.15 16.88
N ASN A 26 19.30 -6.99 16.43
CA ASN A 26 19.28 -5.77 17.22
C ASN A 26 18.31 -5.85 18.40
N SER A 27 17.20 -6.56 18.23
CA SER A 27 16.17 -6.74 19.26
C SER A 27 16.38 -7.99 20.13
N GLN A 28 17.45 -8.77 19.89
CA GLN A 28 17.76 -10.02 20.58
C GLN A 28 16.61 -11.05 20.59
N ILE A 29 15.83 -11.09 19.52
CA ILE A 29 14.72 -12.03 19.32
C ILE A 29 14.98 -12.91 18.10
N SER A 30 14.35 -14.09 18.04
CA SER A 30 14.41 -14.95 16.86
C SER A 30 13.65 -14.33 15.70
N GLU A 31 14.02 -14.67 14.46
CA GLU A 31 13.28 -14.24 13.26
C GLU A 31 11.81 -14.69 13.29
N ASP A 32 11.55 -15.91 13.79
CA ASP A 32 10.18 -16.41 14.02
C ASP A 32 9.38 -15.48 14.94
N LYS A 33 10.02 -14.91 15.97
CA LYS A 33 9.35 -13.97 16.87
C LYS A 33 9.12 -12.62 16.21
N VAL A 34 9.99 -12.20 15.29
CA VAL A 34 9.76 -10.99 14.48
C VAL A 34 8.58 -11.20 13.54
N TRP A 35 8.40 -12.40 13.00
CA TRP A 35 7.22 -12.75 12.19
C TRP A 35 5.92 -12.63 12.96
N GLU A 36 5.86 -13.18 14.19
CA GLU A 36 4.69 -13.01 15.06
C GLU A 36 4.37 -11.52 15.29
N LEU A 37 5.38 -10.68 15.50
CA LEU A 37 5.18 -9.24 15.70
C LEU A 37 4.65 -8.53 14.44
N ILE A 38 4.98 -9.03 13.25
CA ILE A 38 4.44 -8.53 11.98
C ILE A 38 2.99 -8.98 11.83
N GLU A 39 2.68 -10.25 12.15
CA GLU A 39 1.31 -10.79 12.11
C GLU A 39 0.38 -10.08 13.11
N ASP A 40 0.88 -9.78 14.31
CA ASP A 40 0.16 -9.04 15.35
C ASP A 40 0.03 -7.53 15.04
N GLY A 41 0.60 -7.06 13.93
CA GLY A 41 0.57 -5.66 13.51
C GLY A 41 1.40 -4.71 14.41
N GLN A 42 2.27 -5.25 15.27
CA GLN A 42 3.15 -4.48 16.15
C GLN A 42 4.36 -3.92 15.40
N VAL A 43 4.78 -4.60 14.33
CA VAL A 43 5.91 -4.22 13.50
C VAL A 43 5.48 -4.17 12.04
N SER A 44 5.74 -3.06 11.37
CA SER A 44 5.49 -2.93 9.94
C SER A 44 6.68 -3.44 9.13
N ALA A 45 6.43 -4.25 8.10
CA ALA A 45 7.46 -4.79 7.23
C ALA A 45 7.08 -4.64 5.76
N ARG A 46 8.09 -4.52 4.88
CA ARG A 46 7.92 -4.51 3.42
C ARG A 46 8.87 -5.49 2.75
N PHE A 47 8.41 -6.14 1.69
CA PHE A 47 9.24 -7.02 0.87
C PHE A 47 9.86 -6.24 -0.29
N VAL A 48 11.19 -6.21 -0.38
CA VAL A 48 11.96 -5.50 -1.41
C VAL A 48 13.16 -6.35 -1.82
N ASN A 49 13.28 -6.67 -3.11
CA ASN A 49 14.42 -7.40 -3.69
C ASN A 49 14.80 -8.66 -2.89
N ASP A 50 13.83 -9.56 -2.69
CA ASP A 50 13.98 -10.82 -1.94
C ASP A 50 14.39 -10.67 -0.46
N SER A 51 14.28 -9.45 0.08
CA SER A 51 14.59 -9.13 1.47
C SER A 51 13.40 -8.48 2.16
N ILE A 52 13.18 -8.82 3.42
CA ILE A 52 12.16 -8.19 4.26
C ILE A 52 12.82 -7.04 5.02
N LEU A 53 12.29 -5.84 4.84
CA LEU A 53 12.73 -4.63 5.50
C LEU A 53 11.72 -4.22 6.57
N ILE A 54 12.20 -4.01 7.79
CA ILE A 54 11.39 -3.56 8.92
C ILE A 54 11.31 -2.03 8.88
N MET A 55 10.09 -1.52 8.79
CA MET A 55 9.80 -0.09 8.79
C MET A 55 9.85 0.39 10.25
N GLN A 56 10.83 1.24 10.58
CA GLN A 56 11.04 1.76 11.94
C GLN A 56 10.11 2.93 12.32
N ASP A 57 9.12 3.26 11.50
CA ASP A 57 8.16 4.32 11.80
C ASP A 57 6.98 3.75 12.59
N GLN A 58 7.13 3.71 13.92
CA GLN A 58 6.09 4.19 14.85
C GLN A 58 6.67 4.33 16.27
N PRO A 59 6.64 5.54 16.86
CA PRO A 59 6.47 5.67 18.28
C PRO A 59 5.04 6.15 18.61
N GLN A 60 4.41 5.37 19.47
CA GLN A 60 3.39 5.73 20.47
C GLN A 60 1.92 5.60 20.04
N PHE A 61 1.38 4.43 20.39
CA PHE A 61 0.05 4.34 21.01
C PHE A 61 -0.02 5.36 22.15
N ASP A 62 -0.54 6.55 21.87
CA ASP A 62 -1.02 7.41 22.93
C ASP A 62 -2.38 6.87 23.36
N ARG A 63 -2.38 6.37 24.59
CA ARG A 63 -3.54 5.94 25.35
C ARG A 63 -4.64 6.99 25.25
N MET A 64 -5.78 6.71 24.62
CA MET A 64 -7.08 7.20 25.11
C MET A 64 -8.21 6.23 24.75
N LEU A 65 -8.61 5.51 25.80
CA LEU A 65 -9.88 4.87 26.17
C LEU A 65 -11.06 4.82 25.18
N PRO A 66 -11.89 3.76 25.25
CA PRO A 66 -13.18 3.70 24.58
C PRO A 66 -14.18 4.58 25.33
N VAL A 67 -14.85 5.51 24.65
CA VAL A 67 -16.01 6.21 25.23
C VAL A 67 -17.13 6.20 24.20
N GLU A 68 -18.23 5.60 24.65
CA GLU A 68 -19.55 5.53 24.04
C GLU A 68 -20.07 6.93 23.64
N GLY A 69 -21.01 7.00 22.68
CA GLY A 69 -21.75 8.24 22.38
C GLY A 69 -22.65 8.70 23.56
N PRO A 70 -23.62 9.64 23.38
CA PRO A 70 -24.00 10.45 22.20
C PRO A 70 -24.21 11.96 22.52
N LYS A 71 -24.64 12.74 21.49
CA LYS A 71 -25.40 14.01 21.54
C LYS A 71 -24.94 15.15 22.49
N THR A 72 -24.59 16.31 21.92
CA THR A 72 -25.27 17.61 22.19
C THR A 72 -24.75 18.71 21.26
N GLU A 73 -25.69 19.44 20.67
CA GLU A 73 -25.50 20.70 19.95
C GLU A 73 -24.83 21.76 20.85
N PRO A 74 -23.98 22.66 20.32
CA PRO A 74 -23.68 23.91 21.02
C PRO A 74 -24.68 24.99 20.61
N GLU A 75 -25.45 25.45 21.61
CA GLU A 75 -26.36 26.57 21.55
C GLU A 75 -25.67 27.87 21.11
N PHE A 76 -26.34 28.61 20.23
CA PHE A 76 -26.05 30.00 19.91
C PHE A 76 -26.25 30.88 21.15
N SER A 77 -25.18 31.49 21.65
CA SER A 77 -25.26 32.68 22.52
C SER A 77 -24.97 33.92 21.68
N ILE A 78 -26.04 34.61 21.26
CA ILE A 78 -25.95 35.94 20.64
C ILE A 78 -25.95 36.96 21.78
N ASP A 79 -24.77 37.46 22.11
CA ASP A 79 -24.58 38.57 23.05
C ASP A 79 -25.11 39.86 22.38
N SER A 80 -26.21 40.38 22.93
CA SER A 80 -26.91 41.55 22.41
C SER A 80 -26.17 42.83 22.82
N ARG A 81 -25.37 43.39 21.90
CA ARG A 81 -24.86 44.76 22.02
C ARG A 81 -25.70 45.70 21.14
N PRO A 82 -26.14 46.87 21.65
CA PRO A 82 -26.91 47.82 20.86
C PRO A 82 -26.00 48.53 19.84
N LEU A 83 -26.49 48.61 18.60
CA LEU A 83 -25.87 49.33 17.49
C LEU A 83 -25.81 50.84 17.79
N PRO A 84 -24.73 51.55 17.43
CA PRO A 84 -24.75 53.01 17.38
C PRO A 84 -25.52 53.47 16.14
N ASP A 85 -26.49 54.37 16.36
CA ASP A 85 -27.10 55.19 15.32
C ASP A 85 -26.02 56.01 14.60
N ILE A 86 -25.83 55.74 13.31
CA ILE A 86 -25.09 56.63 12.41
C ILE A 86 -25.96 56.88 11.20
N SER A 87 -26.81 57.90 11.35
CA SER A 87 -27.26 58.72 10.24
C SER A 87 -26.04 59.41 9.64
N ALA A 88 -25.50 58.87 8.55
CA ALA A 88 -24.57 59.55 7.67
C ALA A 88 -24.93 59.23 6.23
N SER A 89 -25.50 60.24 5.58
CA SER A 89 -25.68 60.43 4.15
C SER A 89 -24.65 59.68 3.30
N ALA A 90 -25.10 58.66 2.55
CA ALA A 90 -24.29 58.04 1.50
C ALA A 90 -24.51 58.82 0.18
N PRO A 91 -23.44 59.23 -0.53
CA PRO A 91 -23.56 59.80 -1.86
C PRO A 91 -23.97 58.70 -2.84
N SER A 92 -24.94 59.02 -3.69
CA SER A 92 -25.32 58.21 -4.85
C SER A 92 -24.15 58.15 -5.84
N GLU A 93 -23.36 57.09 -5.81
CA GLU A 93 -22.44 56.74 -6.89
C GLU A 93 -23.11 55.71 -7.81
N GLU A 94 -22.94 55.99 -9.10
CA GLU A 94 -23.53 55.34 -10.25
C GLU A 94 -23.33 53.83 -10.23
N ILE A 95 -24.44 53.09 -10.42
CA ILE A 95 -24.42 51.67 -10.77
C ILE A 95 -23.98 51.60 -12.24
N GLU A 96 -22.68 51.66 -12.48
CA GLU A 96 -22.09 51.33 -13.77
C GLU A 96 -21.99 49.80 -13.91
N HIS A 97 -22.75 49.30 -14.88
CA HIS A 97 -22.67 48.01 -15.55
C HIS A 97 -22.91 46.72 -14.71
N PRO A 98 -23.98 45.95 -15.01
CA PRO A 98 -24.01 44.55 -14.59
C PRO A 98 -22.87 43.83 -15.34
N HIS A 99 -21.79 43.53 -14.62
CA HIS A 99 -20.80 42.57 -15.09
C HIS A 99 -21.55 41.29 -15.45
N ASP A 100 -21.40 40.84 -16.69
CA ASP A 100 -22.12 39.72 -17.27
C ASP A 100 -21.61 38.40 -16.64
N PHE A 101 -22.04 38.12 -15.40
CA PHE A 101 -21.64 36.95 -14.60
C PHE A 101 -21.96 35.61 -15.29
N THR A 102 -22.66 35.61 -16.42
CA THR A 102 -23.03 34.38 -17.12
C THR A 102 -21.90 33.78 -17.96
N GLU A 103 -20.96 34.57 -18.47
CA GLU A 103 -19.83 34.04 -19.27
C GLU A 103 -18.83 33.28 -18.39
N ASP A 104 -18.38 33.88 -17.26
CA ASP A 104 -17.43 33.24 -16.35
C ASP A 104 -17.98 31.93 -15.73
N ASN A 105 -19.29 31.87 -15.50
CA ASN A 105 -19.94 30.67 -15.00
C ASN A 105 -19.99 29.56 -16.06
N HIS A 106 -20.08 29.91 -17.35
CA HIS A 106 -20.07 28.92 -18.42
C HIS A 106 -18.69 28.26 -18.54
N ASP A 107 -17.61 29.04 -18.37
CA ASP A 107 -16.24 28.53 -18.40
C ASP A 107 -15.95 27.60 -17.23
N ILE A 108 -16.41 27.94 -16.03
CA ILE A 108 -16.28 27.07 -14.85
C ILE A 108 -17.02 25.75 -15.05
N LEU A 109 -18.23 25.77 -15.61
CA LEU A 109 -18.99 24.56 -15.89
C LEU A 109 -18.35 23.70 -16.98
N ALA A 110 -17.80 24.32 -18.03
CA ALA A 110 -17.08 23.62 -19.08
C ALA A 110 -15.81 22.95 -18.53
N PHE A 111 -15.05 23.65 -17.69
CA PHE A 111 -13.90 23.08 -16.98
C PHE A 111 -14.30 21.91 -16.08
N ALA A 112 -15.37 22.06 -15.29
CA ALA A 112 -15.85 20.98 -14.42
C ALA A 112 -16.29 19.75 -15.23
N GLN A 113 -16.94 19.95 -16.37
CA GLN A 113 -17.34 18.88 -17.28
C GLN A 113 -16.12 18.17 -17.91
N ASP A 114 -15.10 18.92 -18.34
CA ASP A 114 -13.85 18.35 -18.86
C ASP A 114 -13.12 17.55 -17.77
N ALA A 115 -12.99 18.12 -16.57
CA ALA A 115 -12.38 17.44 -15.42
C ALA A 115 -13.11 16.14 -15.05
N LEU A 116 -14.44 16.14 -15.07
CA LEU A 116 -15.25 14.93 -14.85
C LEU A 116 -15.04 13.89 -15.95
N SER A 117 -15.00 14.32 -17.22
CA SER A 117 -14.79 13.43 -18.37
C SER A 117 -13.41 12.77 -18.30
N ARG A 118 -12.38 13.57 -18.01
CA ARG A 118 -11.02 13.08 -17.83
C ARG A 118 -10.90 12.13 -16.63
N ASN A 119 -11.58 12.42 -15.52
CA ASN A 119 -11.60 11.52 -14.37
C ASN A 119 -12.28 10.17 -14.71
N ALA A 120 -13.38 10.21 -15.47
CA ALA A 120 -14.05 9.00 -15.94
C ALA A 120 -13.15 8.15 -16.87
N GLU A 121 -12.38 8.79 -17.74
CA GLU A 121 -11.39 8.12 -18.60
C GLU A 121 -10.27 7.49 -17.79
N LEU A 122 -9.66 8.24 -16.86
CA LEU A 122 -8.62 7.73 -15.96
C LEU A 122 -9.13 6.56 -15.12
N SER A 123 -10.37 6.62 -14.64
CA SER A 123 -11.00 5.54 -13.89
C SER A 123 -11.16 4.27 -14.72
N LYS A 124 -11.51 4.40 -16.02
CA LYS A 124 -11.60 3.26 -16.94
C LYS A 124 -10.23 2.67 -17.23
N GLU A 125 -9.22 3.49 -17.48
CA GLU A 125 -7.85 3.04 -17.73
C GLU A 125 -7.26 2.34 -16.49
N LEU A 126 -7.49 2.90 -15.31
CA LEU A 126 -7.07 2.28 -14.04
C LEU A 126 -7.75 0.92 -13.82
N LEU A 127 -9.04 0.81 -14.15
CA LEU A 127 -9.74 -0.47 -14.06
C LEU A 127 -9.19 -1.49 -15.06
N ALA A 128 -8.98 -1.10 -16.31
CA ALA A 128 -8.43 -1.97 -17.34
C ALA A 128 -7.01 -2.45 -17.01
N THR A 129 -6.16 -1.56 -16.48
CA THR A 129 -4.80 -1.93 -16.05
C THR A 129 -4.82 -2.87 -14.86
N LYS A 130 -5.74 -2.67 -13.89
CA LYS A 130 -5.95 -3.58 -12.77
C LYS A 130 -6.39 -4.97 -13.25
N ASP A 131 -7.34 -5.03 -14.18
CA ASP A 131 -7.87 -6.29 -14.71
C ASP A 131 -6.79 -7.07 -15.47
N GLU A 132 -5.95 -6.40 -16.27
CA GLU A 132 -4.82 -7.06 -16.93
C GLU A 132 -3.78 -7.57 -15.93
N LEU A 133 -3.51 -6.80 -14.86
CA LEU A 133 -2.61 -7.23 -13.78
C LEU A 133 -3.14 -8.48 -13.06
N LEU A 134 -4.45 -8.56 -12.83
CA LEU A 134 -5.08 -9.74 -12.26
C LEU A 134 -4.96 -10.94 -13.20
N ARG A 135 -5.25 -10.75 -14.50
CA ARG A 135 -5.10 -11.80 -15.52
C ARG A 135 -3.67 -12.35 -15.56
N LEU A 136 -2.66 -11.48 -15.53
CA LEU A 136 -1.24 -11.88 -15.52
C LEU A 136 -0.85 -12.63 -14.24
N LYS A 137 -1.39 -12.22 -13.09
CA LYS A 137 -1.18 -12.94 -11.83
C LYS A 137 -1.79 -14.34 -11.87
N ASP A 138 -3.00 -14.47 -12.36
CA ASP A 138 -3.68 -15.76 -12.48
C ASP A 138 -2.93 -16.70 -13.44
N GLU A 139 -2.46 -16.17 -14.57
CA GLU A 139 -1.63 -16.92 -15.52
C GLU A 139 -0.32 -17.41 -14.86
N ARG A 140 0.33 -16.54 -14.09
CA ARG A 140 1.55 -16.90 -13.35
C ARG A 140 1.29 -17.96 -12.27
N ILE A 141 0.18 -17.86 -11.54
CA ILE A 141 -0.23 -18.83 -10.52
C ILE A 141 -0.49 -20.19 -11.19
N SER A 142 -1.20 -20.23 -12.32
CA SER A 142 -1.45 -21.45 -13.07
C SER A 142 -0.13 -22.11 -13.50
N PHE A 143 0.78 -21.33 -14.10
CA PHE A 143 2.10 -21.81 -14.52
C PHE A 143 2.90 -22.39 -13.35
N LEU A 144 2.96 -21.69 -12.22
CA LEU A 144 3.69 -22.16 -11.04
C LEU A 144 3.06 -23.42 -10.43
N SER A 145 1.74 -23.53 -10.46
CA SER A 145 1.01 -24.70 -9.96
C SER A 145 1.25 -25.94 -10.83
N GLU A 146 1.30 -25.77 -12.15
CA GLU A 146 1.66 -26.83 -13.09
C GLU A 146 3.10 -27.29 -12.87
N LEU A 147 4.03 -26.34 -12.72
CA LEU A 147 5.44 -26.65 -12.46
C LEU A 147 5.62 -27.41 -11.13
N LEU A 148 4.93 -26.97 -10.07
CA LEU A 148 4.91 -27.66 -8.78
C LEU A 148 4.41 -29.10 -8.94
N THR A 149 3.28 -29.28 -9.63
CA THR A 149 2.70 -30.60 -9.88
C THR A 149 3.65 -31.51 -10.67
N GLN A 150 4.38 -30.96 -11.63
CA GLN A 150 5.39 -31.71 -12.39
C GLN A 150 6.55 -32.14 -11.48
N LYS A 151 7.05 -31.23 -10.64
CA LYS A 151 8.14 -31.54 -9.70
C LYS A 151 7.73 -32.56 -8.65
N ASP A 152 6.49 -32.51 -8.15
CA ASP A 152 5.96 -33.52 -7.24
C ASP A 152 5.86 -34.91 -7.88
N LYS A 153 5.57 -34.98 -9.19
CA LYS A 153 5.59 -36.26 -9.92
C LYS A 153 7.02 -36.79 -10.06
N GLU A 154 7.97 -35.91 -10.38
CA GLU A 154 9.39 -36.26 -10.49
C GLU A 154 9.94 -36.79 -9.16
N ILE A 155 9.68 -36.10 -8.05
CA ILE A 155 10.07 -36.51 -6.70
C ILE A 155 9.49 -37.89 -6.36
N ARG A 156 8.18 -38.10 -6.61
CA ARG A 156 7.54 -39.41 -6.39
C ARG A 156 8.17 -40.52 -7.22
N SER A 157 8.52 -40.24 -8.47
CA SER A 157 9.20 -41.20 -9.35
C SER A 157 10.60 -41.54 -8.85
N LEU A 158 11.38 -40.54 -8.44
CA LEU A 158 12.72 -40.74 -7.90
C LEU A 158 12.69 -41.51 -6.57
N ASN A 159 11.75 -41.20 -5.70
CA ASN A 159 11.56 -41.92 -4.43
C ASN A 159 11.21 -43.39 -4.67
N ARG A 160 10.33 -43.70 -5.63
CA ARG A 160 10.02 -45.08 -6.00
C ARG A 160 11.27 -45.81 -6.52
N SER A 161 12.04 -45.17 -7.41
CA SER A 161 13.27 -45.77 -7.93
C SER A 161 14.31 -46.01 -6.82
N LEU A 162 14.47 -45.07 -5.88
CA LEU A 162 15.32 -45.23 -4.71
C LEU A 162 14.89 -46.42 -3.84
N GLU A 163 13.59 -46.61 -3.63
CA GLU A 163 13.06 -47.74 -2.88
C GLU A 163 13.32 -49.07 -3.59
N GLU A 164 13.12 -49.15 -4.90
CA GLU A 164 13.46 -50.31 -5.72
C GLU A 164 14.96 -50.65 -5.61
N PHE A 165 15.85 -49.66 -5.78
CA PHE A 165 17.29 -49.87 -5.61
C PHE A 165 17.66 -50.33 -4.20
N ALA A 166 17.04 -49.74 -3.17
CA ALA A 166 17.27 -50.14 -1.79
C ALA A 166 16.84 -51.59 -1.52
N THR A 167 15.75 -52.05 -2.15
CA THR A 167 15.30 -53.44 -2.05
C THR A 167 16.23 -54.40 -2.78
N LEU A 168 16.62 -54.09 -4.03
CA LEU A 168 17.57 -54.90 -4.81
C LEU A 168 18.91 -55.07 -4.10
N LYS A 169 19.47 -53.98 -3.56
CA LYS A 169 20.72 -54.02 -2.80
C LYS A 169 20.64 -54.92 -1.55
N LYS A 170 19.48 -55.00 -0.90
CA LYS A 170 19.27 -55.92 0.24
C LYS A 170 19.27 -57.39 -0.19
N PHE A 171 18.81 -57.71 -1.40
CA PHE A 171 18.86 -59.05 -1.95
C PHE A 171 20.26 -59.45 -2.38
N GLU A 172 21.04 -58.53 -2.94
CA GLU A 172 22.42 -58.79 -3.37
C GLU A 172 23.40 -59.00 -2.18
N LEU A 173 23.05 -58.51 -0.98
CA LEU A 173 23.83 -58.67 0.24
C LEU A 173 23.57 -59.98 1.02
N ARG A 174 22.63 -60.82 0.59
CA ARG A 174 22.28 -62.10 1.22
C ARG A 174 22.82 -63.27 0.42
#